data_AF-A0A059FK44-F1
#
_entry.id   AF-A0A059FK44-F1
#
_cell.length_a   1.000
_cell.length_b   1.000
_cell.length_c   1.000
_cell.angle_alpha   90.00
_cell.angle_beta   90.00
_cell.angle_gamma   90.00
#
_symmetry.space_group_name_H-M   'P 1'
#
loop_
_entity.id
_entity.type
_entity.pdbx_description
1 polymer ?
#
loop_
_entity_poly.entity_id
_entity_poly.type
_entity_poly.pdbx_seq_one_letter_code
_entity_poly.pdbx_strand_id
1 'polypeptide(L)' 'MTLEGADADGVVILRFPDMDAAKAWYTSPEYQAARAHRFQAADYRVILVDGV' A
#
# COMPACT_ATOMS: atom_id res chain seq x y z
N MET A 1 11.15 -4.95 -13.43
CA MET A 1 12.30 -4.07 -13.64
C MET A 1 11.79 -2.65 -13.59
N THR A 2 12.47 -1.78 -12.87
CA THR A 2 12.11 -0.37 -12.82
C THR A 2 12.65 0.32 -14.07
N LEU A 3 11.84 1.19 -14.67
CA LEU A 3 12.24 1.91 -15.88
C LEU A 3 13.12 3.14 -15.54
N GLU A 4 12.82 3.82 -14.42
CA GLU A 4 13.56 4.98 -13.92
C GLU A 4 13.58 4.99 -12.38
N GLY A 5 14.73 5.29 -11.78
CA GLY A 5 14.90 5.34 -10.32
C GLY A 5 15.41 4.04 -9.68
N ALA A 6 15.35 3.97 -8.35
CA ALA A 6 15.77 2.78 -7.60
C ALA A 6 14.77 1.63 -7.79
N ASP A 7 15.27 0.40 -7.81
CA ASP A 7 14.43 -0.78 -8.01
C ASP A 7 13.49 -1.03 -6.82
N ALA A 8 12.27 -1.50 -7.13
CA ALA A 8 11.36 -2.05 -6.14
C ALA A 8 11.50 -3.58 -6.11
N ASP A 9 11.66 -4.14 -4.91
CA ASP A 9 11.69 -5.60 -4.70
C ASP A 9 10.33 -6.25 -5.04
N GLY A 10 9.24 -5.49 -4.98
CA GLY A 10 7.91 -5.95 -5.35
C GLY A 10 6.88 -4.82 -5.41
N VAL A 11 5.81 -5.06 -6.20
CA VAL A 11 4.68 -4.13 -6.37
C VAL A 11 3.37 -4.88 -6.16
N VAL A 12 2.47 -4.29 -5.38
CA VAL A 12 1.12 -4.82 -5.14
C VAL A 12 0.10 -3.75 -5.53
N ILE A 13 -0.93 -4.13 -6.28
CA ILE A 13 -2.04 -3.26 -6.69
C ILE A 13 -3.32 -3.84 -6.09
N LEU A 14 -4.05 -3.00 -5.35
CA LEU A 14 -5.34 -3.34 -4.75
C LEU A 14 -6.42 -2.46 -5.36
N ARG A 15 -7.58 -3.06 -5.67
CA ARG A 15 -8.76 -2.34 -6.12
C ARG A 15 -9.82 -2.35 -5.04
N PHE A 16 -10.39 -1.18 -4.78
CA PHE A 16 -11.51 -1.00 -3.87
C PHE A 16 -12.74 -0.47 -4.64
N PRO A 17 -13.96 -0.60 -4.08
CA PRO A 17 -15.16 -0.02 -4.67
C PRO A 17 -15.07 1.51 -4.79
N ASP A 18 -14.51 2.18 -3.78
CA ASP A 18 -14.32 3.63 -3.71
C ASP A 18 -13.15 4.01 -2.76
N MET A 19 -12.87 5.31 -2.66
CA MET A 19 -11.80 5.86 -1.83
C MET A 19 -12.05 5.67 -0.32
N ASP A 20 -13.31 5.67 0.11
CA ASP A 20 -13.65 5.53 1.53
C ASP A 20 -13.43 4.08 2.00
N ALA A 21 -13.75 3.09 1.16
CA ALA A 21 -13.43 1.69 1.39
C ALA A 21 -11.91 1.46 1.49
N ALA A 22 -11.12 2.12 0.63
CA ALA A 22 -9.66 2.03 0.66
C ALA A 22 -9.08 2.63 1.97
N LYS A 23 -9.58 3.79 2.40
CA LYS A 23 -9.19 4.40 3.68
C LYS A 23 -9.59 3.53 4.86
N ALA A 24 -10.83 3.03 4.87
CA ALA A 24 -11.35 2.16 5.93
C ALA A 24 -10.47 0.91 6.10
N TRP A 25 -10.09 0.27 4.99
CA TRP A 25 -9.13 -0.84 5.01
C TRP A 25 -7.77 -0.43 5.59
N TYR A 26 -7.17 0.66 5.13
CA TYR A 26 -5.86 1.10 5.62
C TYR A 26 -5.87 1.46 7.12
N THR A 27 -7.01 1.95 7.62
CA THR A 27 -7.19 2.29 9.04
C THR A 27 -7.72 1.13 9.89
N SER A 28 -8.01 -0.04 9.32
CA SER A 28 -8.59 -1.15 10.05
C SER A 28 -7.62 -1.69 11.12
N PRO A 29 -8.11 -2.17 12.28
CA PRO A 29 -7.25 -2.73 13.32
C PRO A 29 -6.37 -3.88 12.82
N GLU A 30 -6.89 -4.72 11.93
CA GLU A 30 -6.19 -5.87 11.37
C GLU A 30 -5.04 -5.43 10.46
N TYR A 31 -5.28 -4.47 9.58
CA TYR A 31 -4.23 -3.95 8.69
C TYR A 31 -3.19 -3.13 9.46
N GLN A 32 -3.62 -2.38 10.49
CA GLN A 32 -2.74 -1.64 11.39
C GLN A 32 -1.79 -2.55 12.16
N ALA A 33 -2.28 -3.69 12.65
CA ALA A 33 -1.42 -4.71 13.26
C ALA A 33 -0.43 -5.28 12.25
N ALA A 34 -0.90 -5.63 11.04
CA ALA A 34 -0.05 -6.20 10.00
C ALA A 34 1.02 -5.22 9.47
N ARG A 35 0.70 -3.93 9.31
CA ARG A 35 1.64 -2.96 8.72
C ARG A 35 2.87 -2.70 9.61
N ALA A 36 2.78 -2.97 10.92
CA ALA A 36 3.90 -2.82 11.84
C ALA A 36 5.10 -3.71 11.44
N HIS A 37 4.82 -4.94 11.01
CA HIS A 37 5.85 -5.85 10.47
C HIS A 37 6.47 -5.29 9.18
N ARG A 38 5.66 -4.67 8.33
CA ARG A 38 6.10 -4.14 7.05
C ARG A 38 7.07 -2.96 7.20
N PHE A 39 6.88 -2.11 8.21
CA PHE A 39 7.83 -1.03 8.53
C PHE A 39 9.18 -1.52 9.02
N GLN A 40 9.25 -2.74 9.59
CA GLN A 40 10.51 -3.34 10.04
C GLN A 40 11.23 -4.10 8.92
N ALA A 41 10.48 -4.53 7.90
CA ALA A 41 10.98 -5.45 6.88
C ALA A 41 11.59 -4.75 5.66
N ALA A 42 11.08 -3.58 5.25
CA ALA A 42 11.65 -2.84 4.12
C ALA A 42 11.22 -1.36 4.09
N ASP A 43 11.82 -0.60 3.18
CA ASP A 43 11.35 0.73 2.81
C ASP A 43 10.13 0.63 1.89
N TYR A 44 8.97 1.06 2.40
CA TYR A 44 7.71 0.94 1.67
C TYR A 44 7.03 2.28 1.42
N ARG A 45 6.36 2.36 0.27
CA ARG A 45 5.40 3.42 -0.06
C ARG A 45 4.02 2.82 -0.23
N VAL A 46 3.00 3.48 0.32
CA VAL A 46 1.57 3.17 0.06
C VAL A 46 0.93 4.45 -0.40
N ILE A 47 0.28 4.38 -1.55
CA ILE A 47 -0.34 5.54 -2.19
C ILE A 47 -1.77 5.13 -2.52
N LEU A 48 -2.74 5.88 -2.01
CA LEU A 48 -4.13 5.78 -2.43
C LEU A 48 -4.31 6.75 -3.60
N VAL A 49 -4.82 6.24 -4.71
CA VAL A 49 -5.03 7.00 -5.95
C VAL A 49 -6.51 6.91 -6.29
N ASP A 50 -7.12 8.05 -6.62
CA ASP A 50 -8.48 8.06 -7.13
C ASP A 50 -8.49 7.63 -8.59
N GLY A 51 -9.50 6.84 -8.96
CA GLY A 51 -9.66 6.41 -10.35
C GLY A 51 -10.08 7.59 -11.22
N VAL A 52 -9.59 7.62 -12.47
CA VAL A 52 -10.09 8.51 -13.53
C VAL A 52 -11.16 7.83 -14.37
#